data_AF-A0A970TMC9-F1
#
_entry.id   AF-A0A970TMC9-F1
#
_cell.length_a   1.000
_cell.length_b   1.000
_cell.length_c   1.000
_cell.angle_alpha   90.00
_cell.angle_beta   90.00
_cell.angle_gamma   90.00
#
_symmetry.space_group_name_H-M   'P 1'
#
loop_
_entity.id
_entity.type
_entity.pdbx_description
1 polymer ?
#
loop_
_entity_poly.entity_id
_entity_poly.type
_entity_poly.pdbx_seq_one_letter_code
_entity_poly.pdbx_strand_id
1 'polypeptide(L)'
;EPVDKIMRRLGVWYVFRYNIRYERSGPLFEGRYKSEAVDRDDYFMTAARYIHRNPVKAGLVASPALYPYSSYAAYLSESASLPVDTQKLLALIPRAEIAAWLERDDKAKCLDVDEQAKQVRISDEKAVQVMRKASGVANLEAFLPLPDKRRSDTIVRMHDAGASLRQIVRLTGVSSALVRKTVV
;
A
#
# COMPACT_ATOMS: atom_id res chain seq x y z
N GLU A 1 -13.34 -23.70 2.79
CA GLU A 1 -13.86 -22.34 3.05
C GLU A 1 -13.17 -21.38 2.10
N PRO A 2 -13.86 -20.39 1.48
CA PRO A 2 -13.21 -19.46 0.56
C PRO A 2 -12.28 -18.49 1.33
N VAL A 3 -11.22 -18.02 0.66
CA VAL A 3 -10.12 -17.24 1.27
C VAL A 3 -10.62 -15.95 1.93
N ASP A 4 -11.62 -15.30 1.35
CA ASP A 4 -12.21 -14.06 1.88
C ASP A 4 -12.83 -14.24 3.27
N LYS A 5 -13.53 -15.37 3.50
CA LYS A 5 -14.12 -15.67 4.80
C LYS A 5 -13.05 -15.96 5.85
N ILE A 6 -11.99 -16.68 5.47
CA ILE A 6 -10.85 -16.97 6.33
C ILE A 6 -10.15 -15.67 6.74
N MET A 7 -9.80 -14.82 5.76
CA MET A 7 -9.11 -13.55 5.99
C MET A 7 -9.96 -12.58 6.82
N ARG A 8 -11.27 -12.54 6.59
CA ARG A 8 -12.19 -11.73 7.41
C ARG A 8 -12.20 -12.21 8.85
N ARG A 9 -12.35 -13.52 9.09
CA ARG A 9 -12.37 -14.08 10.46
C ARG A 9 -11.05 -13.83 11.18
N LEU A 10 -9.92 -14.09 10.52
CA LEU A 10 -8.58 -13.87 11.07
C LEU A 10 -8.36 -12.39 11.41
N GLY A 11 -8.67 -11.50 10.48
CA GLY A 11 -8.50 -10.06 10.67
C GLY A 11 -9.34 -9.52 11.82
N VAL A 12 -10.64 -9.84 11.84
CA VAL A 12 -11.55 -9.39 12.92
C VAL A 12 -11.08 -9.89 14.28
N TRP A 13 -10.72 -11.17 14.39
CA TRP A 13 -10.26 -11.74 15.65
C TRP A 13 -8.94 -11.09 16.12
N TYR A 14 -8.00 -10.87 15.20
CA TYR A 14 -6.72 -10.23 15.52
C TYR A 14 -6.92 -8.78 15.98
N VAL A 15 -7.70 -7.97 15.26
CA VAL A 15 -7.98 -6.57 15.66
C VAL A 15 -8.65 -6.52 17.03
N PHE A 16 -9.64 -7.39 17.29
CA PHE A 16 -10.30 -7.47 18.57
C PHE A 16 -9.31 -7.77 19.71
N ARG A 17 -8.48 -8.81 19.54
CA ARG A 17 -7.46 -9.21 20.53
C ARG A 17 -6.41 -8.12 20.75
N TYR A 18 -5.95 -7.49 19.68
CA TYR A 18 -4.95 -6.42 19.73
C TYR A 18 -5.50 -5.20 20.48
N ASN A 19 -6.73 -4.77 20.15
CA ASN A 19 -7.37 -3.63 20.79
C ASN A 19 -7.59 -3.84 22.29
N ILE A 20 -8.00 -5.04 22.71
CA ILE A 20 -8.10 -5.39 24.14
C ILE A 20 -6.71 -5.34 24.79
N ARG A 21 -5.70 -5.96 24.18
CA ARG A 21 -4.36 -6.07 24.79
C ARG A 21 -3.68 -4.71 24.99
N TYR A 22 -3.91 -3.77 24.08
CA TYR A 22 -3.22 -2.48 24.06
C TYR A 22 -4.15 -1.30 24.41
N GLU A 23 -5.35 -1.57 24.93
CA GLU A 23 -6.35 -0.55 25.32
C GLU A 23 -6.67 0.44 24.19
N ARG A 24 -6.77 -0.08 22.96
CA ARG A 24 -7.07 0.70 21.75
C ARG A 24 -8.49 0.48 21.27
N SER A 25 -8.97 1.42 20.46
CA SER A 25 -10.23 1.29 19.72
C SER A 25 -10.04 1.69 18.26
N GLY A 26 -10.96 1.23 17.40
CA GLY A 26 -10.94 1.53 15.97
C GLY A 26 -10.16 0.51 15.12
N PRO A 27 -9.96 0.84 13.82
CA PRO A 27 -9.33 -0.06 12.85
C PRO A 27 -7.83 -0.19 13.11
N LEU A 28 -7.30 -1.41 12.86
CA LEU A 28 -5.86 -1.70 12.94
C LEU A 28 -5.21 -1.79 11.56
N PHE A 29 -5.90 -2.38 10.58
CA PHE A 29 -5.41 -2.53 9.22
C PHE A 29 -5.81 -1.32 8.36
N GLU A 30 -4.91 -0.88 7.47
CA GLU A 30 -5.12 0.28 6.59
C GLU A 30 -6.17 0.02 5.49
N GLY A 31 -6.41 -1.24 5.12
CA GLY A 31 -7.36 -1.60 4.08
C GLY A 31 -7.65 -3.10 4.01
N ARG A 32 -8.28 -3.51 2.90
CA ARG A 32 -8.55 -4.93 2.60
C ARG A 32 -7.26 -5.65 2.23
N TYR A 33 -7.23 -6.96 2.46
CA TYR A 33 -6.16 -7.81 1.95
C TYR A 33 -6.13 -7.78 0.42
N LYS A 34 -4.93 -7.89 -0.16
CA LYS A 34 -4.74 -8.10 -1.59
C LYS A 34 -4.62 -9.61 -1.84
N SER A 35 -5.09 -10.07 -3.00
CA SER A 35 -4.98 -11.46 -3.42
C SER A 35 -4.73 -11.52 -4.91
N GLU A 36 -3.73 -12.29 -5.28
CA GLU A 36 -3.35 -12.57 -6.66
C GLU A 36 -3.11 -14.08 -6.78
N ALA A 37 -3.57 -14.68 -7.87
CA ALA A 37 -3.41 -16.11 -8.09
C ALA A 37 -1.97 -16.40 -8.47
N VAL A 38 -1.37 -17.42 -7.83
CA VAL A 38 -0.03 -17.90 -8.18
C VAL A 38 -0.17 -19.18 -8.99
N ASP A 39 -0.13 -19.04 -10.31
CA ASP A 39 -0.40 -20.10 -11.28
C ASP A 39 0.85 -20.62 -12.01
N ARG A 40 1.97 -19.90 -11.90
CA ARG A 40 3.25 -20.26 -12.53
C ARG A 40 4.38 -20.35 -11.52
N ASP A 41 5.32 -21.26 -11.77
CA ASP A 41 6.44 -21.52 -10.85
C ASP A 41 7.43 -20.34 -10.79
N ASP A 42 7.63 -19.61 -11.89
CA ASP A 42 8.42 -18.37 -11.90
C ASP A 42 7.83 -17.34 -10.93
N TYR A 43 6.52 -17.14 -10.99
CA TYR A 43 5.81 -16.21 -10.12
C TYR A 43 5.81 -16.69 -8.66
N PHE A 44 5.66 -18.01 -8.42
CA PHE A 44 5.78 -18.59 -7.08
C PHE A 44 7.16 -18.35 -6.47
N MET A 45 8.23 -18.57 -7.23
CA MET A 45 9.60 -18.29 -6.81
C MET A 45 9.80 -16.80 -6.48
N THR A 46 9.32 -15.90 -7.34
CA THR A 46 9.37 -14.45 -7.07
C THR A 46 8.62 -14.10 -5.78
N ALA A 47 7.41 -14.61 -5.58
CA ALA A 47 6.62 -14.38 -4.38
C ALA A 47 7.30 -14.91 -3.11
N ALA A 48 7.89 -16.12 -3.17
CA ALA A 48 8.61 -16.71 -2.06
C ALA A 48 9.83 -15.88 -1.66
N ARG A 49 10.61 -15.39 -2.64
CA ARG A 49 11.74 -14.50 -2.37
C ARG A 49 11.28 -13.17 -1.79
N TYR A 50 10.26 -12.58 -2.38
CA TYR A 50 9.65 -11.33 -1.92
C TYR A 50 9.29 -11.39 -0.45
N ILE A 51 8.55 -12.42 -0.01
CA ILE A 51 8.12 -12.58 1.38
C ILE A 51 9.31 -12.56 2.35
N HIS A 52 10.38 -13.29 2.04
CA HIS A 52 11.55 -13.39 2.92
C HIS A 52 12.44 -12.13 2.87
N ARG A 53 12.47 -11.40 1.73
CA ARG A 53 13.24 -10.16 1.57
C ARG A 53 12.50 -8.92 2.06
N ASN A 54 11.19 -8.98 2.27
CA ASN A 54 10.40 -7.84 2.77
C ASN A 54 10.98 -7.17 4.03
N PRO A 55 11.45 -7.91 5.05
CA PRO A 55 12.10 -7.30 6.21
C PRO A 55 13.38 -6.52 5.87
N VAL A 56 14.16 -6.98 4.89
CA VAL A 56 15.36 -6.29 4.40
C VAL A 56 14.97 -5.03 3.64
N LYS A 57 14.00 -5.16 2.72
CA LYS A 57 13.47 -4.02 1.95
C LYS A 57 12.87 -2.94 2.85
N ALA A 58 12.23 -3.34 3.95
CA ALA A 58 11.69 -2.44 4.97
C ALA A 58 12.76 -1.87 5.92
N GLY A 59 14.03 -2.24 5.76
CA GLY A 59 15.13 -1.77 6.61
C GLY A 59 15.13 -2.32 8.03
N LEU A 60 14.38 -3.40 8.31
CA LEU A 60 14.29 -3.99 9.65
C LEU A 60 15.53 -4.84 9.99
N VAL A 61 16.12 -5.49 9.00
CA VAL A 61 17.28 -6.36 9.14
C VAL A 61 18.19 -6.27 7.91
N ALA A 62 19.48 -6.59 8.07
CA ALA A 62 20.45 -6.57 6.97
C ALA A 62 20.36 -7.79 6.03
N SER A 63 19.79 -8.90 6.50
CA SER A 63 19.66 -10.15 5.76
C SER A 63 18.34 -10.85 6.12
N PRO A 64 17.68 -11.56 5.18
CA PRO A 64 16.48 -12.35 5.46
C PRO A 64 16.67 -13.34 6.62
N ALA A 65 17.88 -13.88 6.77
CA ALA A 65 18.21 -14.86 7.80
C ALA A 65 18.09 -14.31 9.23
N LEU A 66 18.20 -12.98 9.38
CA LEU A 66 18.15 -12.31 10.68
C LEU A 66 16.72 -11.99 11.13
N TYR A 67 15.70 -12.22 10.29
CA TYR A 67 14.32 -11.90 10.65
C TYR A 67 13.60 -13.09 11.33
N PRO A 68 13.33 -13.02 12.64
CA PRO A 68 12.86 -14.18 13.42
C PRO A 68 11.39 -14.53 13.12
N TYR A 69 10.60 -13.61 12.57
CA TYR A 69 9.17 -13.79 12.31
C TYR A 69 8.90 -14.25 10.87
N SER A 70 9.76 -15.11 10.34
CA SER A 70 9.60 -15.71 9.01
C SER A 70 9.78 -17.24 9.04
N SER A 71 9.30 -17.89 7.99
CA SER A 71 9.55 -19.31 7.72
C SER A 71 10.97 -19.61 7.23
N TYR A 72 11.87 -18.63 7.19
CA TYR A 72 13.23 -18.77 6.62
C TYR A 72 13.95 -20.01 7.16
N ALA A 73 13.92 -20.21 8.48
CA ALA A 73 14.58 -21.35 9.13
C ALA A 73 14.04 -22.72 8.68
N ALA A 74 12.76 -22.82 8.32
CA ALA A 74 12.15 -24.07 7.84
C ALA A 74 12.71 -24.54 6.50
N TYR A 75 13.19 -23.60 5.69
CA TYR A 75 13.85 -23.91 4.44
C TYR A 75 15.30 -24.37 4.63
N LEU A 76 15.92 -24.05 5.78
CA LEU A 76 17.29 -24.46 6.09
C LEU A 76 17.36 -25.77 6.87
N SER A 77 16.46 -25.99 7.84
CA SER A 77 16.42 -27.21 8.64
C SER A 77 15.03 -27.83 8.69
N GLU A 78 14.95 -29.15 8.89
CA GLU A 78 13.69 -29.88 9.05
C GLU A 78 13.07 -29.68 10.45
N SER A 79 13.80 -29.04 11.36
CA SER A 79 13.42 -28.87 12.77
C SER A 79 12.62 -27.59 13.05
N ALA A 80 12.20 -26.85 12.03
CA ALA A 80 11.43 -25.62 12.24
C ALA A 80 10.00 -25.93 12.70
N SER A 81 9.56 -25.26 13.76
CA SER A 81 8.27 -25.48 14.43
C SER A 81 7.05 -24.82 13.76
N LEU A 82 7.25 -24.11 12.64
CA LEU A 82 6.18 -23.40 11.95
C LEU A 82 5.41 -24.36 11.04
N PRO A 83 4.07 -24.27 10.99
CA PRO A 83 3.24 -25.04 10.06
C PRO A 83 3.37 -24.47 8.64
N VAL A 84 4.49 -24.76 7.98
CA VAL A 84 4.79 -24.31 6.62
C VAL A 84 5.12 -25.50 5.73
N ASP A 85 4.50 -25.54 4.55
CA ASP A 85 4.87 -26.49 3.51
C ASP A 85 6.07 -25.94 2.73
N THR A 86 7.22 -26.59 2.91
CA THR A 86 8.47 -26.24 2.23
C THR A 86 8.71 -27.04 0.96
N GLN A 87 7.93 -28.10 0.72
CA GLN A 87 8.21 -29.09 -0.34
C GLN A 87 8.18 -28.45 -1.72
N LYS A 88 7.18 -27.60 -1.99
CA LYS A 88 7.02 -26.97 -3.31
C LYS A 88 8.22 -26.11 -3.69
N LEU A 89 8.74 -25.28 -2.77
CA LEU A 89 9.88 -24.43 -3.07
C LEU A 89 11.19 -25.24 -3.11
N LEU A 90 11.34 -26.24 -2.23
CA LEU A 90 12.50 -27.12 -2.20
C LEU A 90 12.60 -28.06 -3.42
N ALA A 91 11.47 -28.33 -4.08
CA ALA A 91 11.45 -29.03 -5.37
C ALA A 91 11.98 -28.17 -6.53
N LEU A 92 11.87 -26.84 -6.43
CA LEU A 92 12.35 -25.90 -7.44
C LEU A 92 13.78 -25.42 -7.18
N ILE A 93 14.14 -25.23 -5.90
CA ILE A 93 15.44 -24.75 -5.46
C ILE A 93 15.99 -25.73 -4.41
N PRO A 94 17.12 -26.40 -4.67
CA PRO A 94 17.72 -27.31 -3.70
C PRO A 94 18.00 -26.63 -2.37
N ARG A 95 17.81 -27.37 -1.26
CA ARG A 95 18.05 -26.87 0.11
C ARG A 95 19.43 -26.23 0.28
N ALA A 96 20.47 -26.77 -0.37
CA ALA A 96 21.82 -26.24 -0.33
C ALA A 96 21.96 -24.84 -0.95
N GLU A 97 21.08 -24.49 -1.89
CA GLU A 97 21.13 -23.22 -2.64
C GLU A 97 20.15 -22.18 -2.10
N ILE A 98 19.20 -22.57 -1.25
CA ILE A 98 18.08 -21.71 -0.85
C ILE A 98 18.54 -20.44 -0.12
N ALA A 99 19.55 -20.54 0.74
CA ALA A 99 20.12 -19.39 1.43
C ALA A 99 20.70 -18.38 0.44
N ALA A 100 21.55 -18.84 -0.47
CA ALA A 100 22.14 -18.01 -1.51
C ALA A 100 21.06 -17.41 -2.44
N TRP A 101 20.03 -18.19 -2.77
CA TRP A 101 18.93 -17.74 -3.62
C TRP A 101 18.05 -16.67 -2.95
N LEU A 102 17.82 -16.74 -1.64
CA LEU A 102 17.07 -15.74 -0.86
C LEU A 102 17.85 -14.44 -0.65
N GLU A 103 19.18 -14.52 -0.58
CA GLU A 103 20.07 -13.35 -0.47
C GLU A 103 20.21 -12.56 -1.77
N ARG A 104 19.95 -13.18 -2.93
CA ARG A 104 19.98 -12.50 -4.23
C ARG A 104 18.99 -11.35 -4.24
N ASP A 105 19.46 -10.21 -4.72
CA ASP A 105 18.59 -9.06 -4.92
C ASP A 105 17.52 -9.37 -5.98
N ASP A 106 16.34 -8.80 -5.77
CA ASP A 106 15.20 -8.96 -6.66
C ASP A 106 14.49 -7.63 -6.83
N LYS A 107 14.47 -7.15 -8.07
CA LYS A 107 13.81 -5.90 -8.47
C LYS A 107 12.36 -6.13 -8.89
N ALA A 108 11.84 -7.35 -8.75
CA ALA A 108 10.45 -7.66 -9.05
C ALA A 108 9.52 -6.75 -8.24
N LYS A 109 8.63 -6.06 -8.96
CA LYS A 109 7.52 -5.34 -8.35
C LYS A 109 6.44 -6.37 -8.01
N CYS A 110 6.28 -6.64 -6.72
CA CYS A 110 5.22 -7.50 -6.22
C CYS A 110 4.05 -6.64 -5.73
N LEU A 111 3.21 -7.17 -4.84
CA LEU A 111 2.10 -6.46 -4.20
C LEU A 111 2.56 -5.42 -3.16
N ASP A 112 3.64 -4.70 -3.47
CA ASP A 112 4.15 -3.63 -2.63
C ASP A 112 3.05 -2.60 -2.31
N VAL A 113 3.13 -2.05 -1.11
CA VAL A 113 2.41 -0.83 -0.81
C VAL A 113 3.08 0.26 -1.62
N ASP A 114 2.33 0.87 -2.53
CA ASP A 114 2.86 1.96 -3.34
C ASP A 114 3.10 3.17 -2.43
N GLU A 115 4.34 3.30 -1.95
CA GLU A 115 4.79 4.44 -1.16
C GLU A 115 4.73 5.75 -1.97
N GLN A 116 4.73 5.66 -3.32
CA GLN A 116 4.55 6.78 -4.23
C GLN A 116 3.07 7.15 -4.38
N ALA A 117 2.14 6.19 -4.33
CA ALA A 117 0.70 6.51 -4.19
C ALA A 117 0.36 7.12 -2.82
N LYS A 118 1.22 6.91 -1.80
CA LYS A 118 1.19 7.68 -0.55
C LYS A 118 1.81 9.09 -0.69
N GLN A 119 2.40 9.46 -1.83
CA GLN A 119 3.08 10.75 -1.98
C GLN A 119 2.11 11.94 -2.01
N VAL A 120 2.27 12.71 -0.93
CA VAL A 120 2.10 14.16 -0.80
C VAL A 120 0.69 14.65 -1.08
N ARG A 121 -0.21 14.38 -0.13
CA ARG A 121 -1.25 15.37 0.16
C ARG A 121 -0.54 16.70 0.40
N ILE A 122 -0.69 17.62 -0.53
CA ILE A 122 -0.12 18.94 -0.36
C ILE A 122 -0.79 19.63 0.83
N SER A 123 -0.02 20.41 1.59
CA SER A 123 -0.58 21.22 2.66
C SER A 123 -1.63 22.18 2.10
N ASP A 124 -2.55 22.63 2.94
CA ASP A 124 -3.56 23.61 2.53
C ASP A 124 -2.92 24.89 1.97
N GLU A 125 -1.78 25.32 2.52
CA GLU A 125 -1.00 26.45 1.99
C GLU A 125 -0.58 26.22 0.53
N LYS A 126 -0.04 25.04 0.24
CA LYS A 126 0.39 24.69 -1.12
C LYS A 126 -0.82 24.52 -2.05
N ALA A 127 -1.93 23.98 -1.56
CA ALA A 127 -3.19 23.88 -2.31
C ALA A 127 -3.76 25.26 -2.68
N VAL A 128 -3.73 26.22 -1.74
CA VAL A 128 -4.13 27.61 -1.99
C VAL A 128 -3.22 28.27 -3.01
N GLN A 129 -1.90 28.06 -2.94
CA GLN A 129 -0.97 28.57 -3.94
C GLN A 129 -1.24 28.01 -5.34
N VAL A 130 -1.52 26.71 -5.46
CA VAL A 130 -1.87 26.08 -6.74
C VAL A 130 -3.18 26.66 -7.29
N MET A 131 -4.21 26.82 -6.44
CA MET A 131 -5.45 27.44 -6.85
C MET A 131 -5.22 28.86 -7.38
N ARG A 132 -4.50 29.70 -6.62
CA ARG A 132 -4.20 31.09 -7.02
C ARG A 132 -3.47 31.17 -8.36
N LYS A 133 -2.47 30.31 -8.57
CA LYS A 133 -1.71 30.25 -9.83
C LYS A 133 -2.57 29.79 -11.00
N ALA A 134 -3.47 28.82 -10.79
CA ALA A 134 -4.27 28.23 -11.85
C ALA A 134 -5.49 29.08 -12.24
N SER A 135 -6.16 29.70 -11.26
CA SER A 135 -7.35 30.52 -11.47
C SER A 135 -7.05 32.00 -11.72
N GLY A 136 -5.89 32.49 -11.25
CA GLY A 136 -5.55 33.91 -11.22
C GLY A 136 -6.27 34.69 -10.12
N VAL A 137 -6.93 34.00 -9.18
CA VAL A 137 -7.80 34.60 -8.16
C VAL A 137 -7.24 34.41 -6.76
N ALA A 138 -7.40 35.42 -5.89
CA ALA A 138 -6.83 35.43 -4.54
C ALA A 138 -7.61 34.62 -3.49
N ASN A 139 -8.94 34.50 -3.63
CA ASN A 139 -9.85 33.93 -2.62
C ASN A 139 -11.04 33.13 -3.22
N LEU A 140 -11.78 32.46 -2.33
CA LEU A 140 -12.96 31.64 -2.65
C LEU A 140 -14.06 32.45 -3.36
N GLU A 141 -14.33 33.66 -2.87
CA GLU A 141 -15.43 34.52 -3.33
C GLU A 141 -15.29 34.90 -4.80
N ALA A 142 -14.06 35.16 -5.24
CA ALA A 142 -13.79 35.46 -6.64
C ALA A 142 -13.58 34.19 -7.50
N PHE A 143 -13.53 32.99 -6.90
CA PHE A 143 -13.39 31.73 -7.64
C PHE A 143 -14.73 31.22 -8.20
N LEU A 144 -15.81 31.30 -7.42
CA LEU A 144 -17.14 30.82 -7.83
C LEU A 144 -17.70 31.51 -9.09
N PRO A 145 -17.53 32.84 -9.30
CA PRO A 145 -18.01 33.55 -10.48
C PRO A 145 -17.23 33.23 -11.77
N LEU A 146 -16.13 32.46 -11.70
CA LEU A 146 -15.34 32.14 -12.88
C LEU A 146 -16.13 31.26 -13.88
N PRO A 147 -15.82 31.36 -15.19
CA PRO A 147 -16.39 30.48 -16.19
C PRO A 147 -16.14 29.00 -15.89
N ASP A 148 -17.10 28.14 -16.20
CA ASP A 148 -17.05 26.69 -15.95
C ASP A 148 -15.77 26.02 -16.40
N LYS A 149 -15.27 26.41 -17.58
CA LYS A 149 -14.00 25.90 -18.13
C LYS A 149 -12.81 26.22 -17.22
N ARG A 150 -12.70 27.47 -16.74
CA ARG A 150 -11.60 27.87 -15.84
C ARG A 150 -11.70 27.21 -14.47
N ARG A 151 -12.92 27.03 -13.94
CA ARG A 151 -13.14 26.31 -12.68
C ARG A 151 -12.71 24.86 -12.82
N SER A 152 -13.10 24.22 -13.92
CA SER A 152 -12.75 22.82 -14.22
C SER A 152 -11.24 22.63 -14.38
N ASP A 153 -10.58 23.47 -15.19
CA ASP A 153 -9.13 23.42 -15.40
C ASP A 153 -8.35 23.62 -14.09
N THR A 154 -8.84 24.51 -13.21
CA THR A 154 -8.22 24.73 -11.89
C THR A 154 -8.39 23.52 -10.97
N ILE A 155 -9.58 22.91 -10.95
CA ILE A 155 -9.86 21.71 -10.16
C ILE A 155 -8.94 20.56 -10.58
N VAL A 156 -8.76 20.33 -11.89
CA VAL A 156 -7.85 19.31 -12.43
C VAL A 156 -6.41 19.59 -11.98
N ARG A 157 -5.93 20.82 -12.15
CA ARG A 157 -4.57 21.20 -11.72
C ARG A 157 -4.34 21.06 -10.22
N MET A 158 -5.35 21.35 -9.39
CA MET A 158 -5.25 21.12 -7.94
C MET A 158 -5.15 19.64 -7.62
N HIS A 159 -5.92 18.80 -8.32
CA HIS A 159 -5.89 17.35 -8.14
C HIS A 159 -4.54 16.75 -8.59
N ASP A 160 -4.06 17.13 -9.78
CA ASP A 160 -2.77 16.67 -10.32
C ASP A 160 -1.59 17.11 -9.46
N ALA A 161 -1.72 18.25 -8.76
CA ALA A 161 -0.73 18.70 -7.79
C ALA A 161 -0.80 17.95 -6.44
N GLY A 162 -1.75 17.04 -6.24
CA GLY A 162 -1.89 16.21 -5.03
C GLY A 162 -2.90 16.73 -3.99
N ALA A 163 -3.80 17.65 -4.34
CA ALA A 163 -4.88 18.08 -3.44
C ALA A 163 -5.99 17.01 -3.38
N SER A 164 -6.46 16.69 -2.18
CA SER A 164 -7.61 15.79 -2.03
C SER A 164 -8.91 16.45 -2.50
N LEU A 165 -9.88 15.63 -2.94
CA LEU A 165 -11.22 16.11 -3.29
C LEU A 165 -11.86 16.96 -2.18
N ARG A 166 -11.62 16.60 -0.90
CA ARG A 166 -12.10 17.38 0.25
C ARG A 166 -11.44 18.75 0.35
N GLN A 167 -10.12 18.83 0.14
CA GLN A 167 -9.40 20.10 0.13
C GLN A 167 -9.89 20.99 -1.01
N ILE A 168 -10.08 20.43 -2.21
CA ILE A 168 -10.60 21.17 -3.36
C ILE A 168 -12.01 21.71 -3.05
N VAL A 169 -12.94 20.87 -2.58
CA VAL A 169 -14.29 21.30 -2.21
C VAL A 169 -14.27 22.41 -1.16
N ARG A 170 -13.46 22.28 -0.11
CA ARG A 170 -13.36 23.28 0.97
C ARG A 170 -12.78 24.61 0.46
N LEU A 171 -11.75 24.55 -0.38
CA LEU A 171 -11.04 25.74 -0.85
C LEU A 171 -11.77 26.45 -2.00
N THR A 172 -12.50 25.71 -2.85
CA THR A 172 -13.18 26.23 -4.05
C THR A 172 -14.68 26.44 -3.86
N GLY A 173 -15.30 25.85 -2.84
CA GLY A 173 -16.74 25.92 -2.59
C GLY A 173 -17.60 25.14 -3.59
N VAL A 174 -16.97 24.43 -4.53
CA VAL A 174 -17.65 23.63 -5.53
C VAL A 174 -18.14 22.32 -4.91
N SER A 175 -19.33 21.86 -5.30
CA SER A 175 -19.92 20.63 -4.75
C SER A 175 -19.06 19.39 -5.03
N SER A 176 -19.02 18.45 -4.08
CA SER A 176 -18.18 17.24 -4.22
C SER A 176 -18.55 16.35 -5.41
N ALA A 177 -19.80 16.44 -5.89
CA ALA A 177 -20.27 15.72 -7.06
C ALA A 177 -19.68 16.31 -8.35
N LEU A 178 -19.63 17.64 -8.46
CA LEU A 178 -19.05 18.30 -9.63
C LEU A 178 -17.53 18.10 -9.67
N VAL A 179 -16.84 18.29 -8.55
CA VAL A 179 -15.38 18.07 -8.46
C VAL A 179 -15.02 16.64 -8.88
N ARG A 180 -15.78 15.63 -8.44
CA ARG A 180 -15.56 14.23 -8.87
C ARG A 180 -15.76 14.03 -10.36
N LYS A 181 -16.83 14.61 -10.93
CA LYS A 181 -17.11 14.53 -12.37
C LYS A 181 -16.03 15.18 -13.23
N THR A 182 -15.34 16.19 -12.70
CA THR A 182 -14.29 16.92 -13.43
C THR A 182 -12.94 16.20 -13.42
N VAL A 183 -12.66 15.44 -12.36
CA VAL A 183 -11.36 14.80 -12.11
C VAL A 183 -11.31 13.34 -12.61
N VAL A 184 -12.47 12.68 -12.70
CA VAL A 184 -12.65 11.32 -13.25
C VAL A 184 -12.96 11.40 -14.73
#